data_AF-A0A5C3PK69-F1
#
_entry.id   AF-A0A5C3PK69-F1
#
_cell.length_a   1.000
_cell.length_b   1.000
_cell.length_c   1.000
_cell.angle_alpha   90.00
_cell.angle_beta   90.00
_cell.angle_gamma   90.00
#
_symmetry.space_group_name_H-M   'P 1'
#
loop_
_entity.id
_entity.type
_entity.pdbx_description
1 polymer ?
#
loop_
_entity_poly.entity_id
_entity_poly.type
_entity_poly.pdbx_seq_one_letter_code
_entity_poly.pdbx_strand_id
1 'polypeptide(L)' 'MCHWRRVRNYYKRCRHYLDLPDEMIQCDDRHCKFSDRHPPDCRGPRCIQTCWQYRQFPQQYEPVIDGYCSTCIIMGHVN' A
#
# COMPACT_ATOMS: atom_id res chain seq x y z
N MET A 1 -7.58 3.24 10.51
CA MET A 1 -6.34 4.05 10.59
C MET A 1 -5.62 3.97 9.27
N CYS A 2 -5.21 5.12 8.76
CA CYS A 2 -4.63 5.24 7.42
C CYS A 2 -3.22 4.63 7.47
N HIS A 3 -2.84 3.92 6.42
CA HIS A 3 -1.54 3.26 6.35
C HIS A 3 -1.12 3.09 4.90
N TRP A 4 0.19 3.01 4.71
CA TRP A 4 0.76 2.60 3.43
C TRP A 4 0.83 1.09 3.40
N ARG A 5 0.48 0.49 2.26
CA ARG A 5 0.68 -0.92 2.00
C ARG A 5 1.57 -1.12 0.78
N ARG A 6 2.49 -2.08 0.87
CA ARG A 6 3.23 -2.60 -0.27
C ARG A 6 2.40 -3.66 -0.94
N VAL A 7 2.10 -3.49 -2.22
CA VAL A 7 1.27 -4.42 -2.97
C VAL A 7 2.16 -5.28 -3.85
N ARG A 8 2.00 -6.60 -3.75
CA ARG A 8 2.73 -7.55 -4.58
C ARG A 8 1.81 -8.64 -5.08
N ASN A 9 1.50 -8.59 -6.37
CA ASN A 9 0.57 -9.54 -6.97
C ASN A 9 1.27 -10.85 -7.31
N TYR A 10 0.70 -11.97 -6.88
CA TYR A 10 1.13 -13.30 -7.32
C TYR A 10 0.21 -13.82 -8.41
N TYR A 11 0.75 -14.09 -9.59
CA TYR A 11 0.00 -14.57 -10.76
C TYR A 11 0.11 -16.08 -10.90
N LYS A 12 -0.99 -16.81 -10.72
CA LYS A 12 -0.98 -18.29 -10.70
C LYS A 12 -0.51 -18.91 -12.02
N ARG A 13 -0.91 -18.34 -13.17
CA ARG A 13 -0.67 -18.98 -14.48
C ARG A 13 0.78 -18.91 -14.95
N CYS A 14 1.51 -17.85 -14.59
CA CYS A 14 2.94 -17.73 -14.86
C CYS A 14 3.84 -17.89 -13.62
N ARG A 15 3.25 -18.00 -12.42
CA ARG A 15 3.95 -18.08 -11.13
C ARG A 15 4.90 -16.90 -10.85
N HIS A 16 4.63 -15.75 -11.44
CA HIS A 16 5.40 -14.53 -11.23
C HIS A 16 4.81 -13.68 -10.10
N TYR A 17 5.72 -13.01 -9.39
CA TYR A 17 5.38 -11.91 -8.50
C TYR A 17 5.62 -10.60 -9.24
N LEU A 18 4.68 -9.67 -9.11
CA LEU A 18 4.83 -8.31 -9.61
C LEU A 18 4.66 -7.33 -8.46
N ASP A 19 5.73 -6.62 -8.13
CA ASP A 19 5.67 -5.52 -7.16
C ASP A 19 4.96 -4.34 -7.83
N LEU A 20 3.93 -3.82 -7.16
CA LEU A 20 3.17 -2.66 -7.58
C LEU A 20 3.57 -1.44 -6.72
N PRO A 21 3.27 -0.21 -7.17
CA PRO A 21 3.46 0.97 -6.35
C PRO A 21 2.75 0.86 -5.00
N ASP A 22 3.38 1.41 -3.96
CA ASP A 22 2.80 1.49 -2.62
C ASP A 22 1.46 2.23 -2.67
N GLU A 23 0.46 1.69 -1.97
CA GLU A 23 -0.88 2.25 -1.94
C GLU A 23 -1.18 2.86 -0.57
N MET A 24 -1.69 4.08 -0.57
CA MET A 24 -2.18 4.74 0.63
C MET A 24 -3.64 4.34 0.86
N ILE A 25 -3.90 3.60 1.93
CA ILE A 25 -5.26 3.32 2.38
C ILE A 25 -5.74 4.47 3.24
N GLN A 26 -6.73 5.19 2.72
CA GLN A 26 -7.34 6.32 3.40
C GLN A 26 -8.28 5.90 4.54
N CYS A 27 -8.48 6.83 5.46
CA CYS A 27 -9.32 6.67 6.64
C CYS A 27 -9.89 8.04 7.04
N ASP A 28 -11.00 8.01 7.77
CA ASP A 28 -11.68 9.23 8.25
C ASP A 28 -11.29 9.63 9.69
N ASP A 29 -10.17 9.13 10.20
CA ASP A 29 -9.74 9.41 11.57
C ASP A 29 -8.95 10.72 11.65
N ARG A 30 -9.55 11.72 12.30
CA ARG A 30 -8.94 13.04 12.54
C ARG A 30 -7.63 13.01 13.34
N HIS A 31 -7.35 11.94 14.08
CA HIS A 31 -6.07 11.80 14.79
C HIS A 31 -5.00 11.07 13.96
N CYS A 32 -5.33 10.64 12.74
CA CYS A 32 -4.40 10.01 11.83
C CYS A 32 -3.75 11.04 10.92
N LYS A 33 -2.44 11.27 11.03
CA LYS A 33 -1.71 12.29 10.23
C LYS A 33 -1.81 12.15 8.71
N PHE A 34 -2.19 10.96 8.23
CA PHE A 34 -2.36 10.67 6.81
C PHE A 34 -3.82 10.80 6.34
N SER A 35 -4.76 11.02 7.28
CA SER A 35 -6.16 11.29 6.95
C SER A 35 -6.31 12.74 6.48
N ASP A 36 -7.16 12.93 5.49
CA ASP A 36 -7.57 14.26 5.05
C ASP A 36 -8.34 15.04 6.13
N ARG A 37 -8.91 14.34 7.12
CA ARG A 37 -9.59 14.95 8.27
C ARG A 37 -8.64 15.39 9.38
N HIS A 38 -7.34 15.15 9.21
CA HIS A 38 -6.37 15.52 10.21
C HIS A 38 -6.22 17.04 10.30
N PRO A 39 -6.32 17.63 11.50
CA PRO A 39 -6.23 19.07 11.67
C PRO A 39 -4.90 19.64 11.15
N PRO A 40 -4.91 20.74 10.37
CA PRO A 40 -3.70 21.33 9.81
C PRO A 40 -2.81 22.00 10.87
N ASP A 41 -3.39 22.38 12.01
CA ASP A 41 -2.72 22.90 13.21
C ASP A 41 -1.99 21.80 14.00
N CYS A 42 -2.33 20.53 13.79
CA CYS A 42 -1.64 19.39 14.39
C CYS A 42 -0.37 19.00 13.59
N ARG A 43 0.47 19.98 13.22
CA ARG A 43 1.72 19.77 12.46
C ARG A 43 2.91 20.23 13.29
N GLY A 44 3.87 19.33 13.56
CA GLY A 44 5.10 19.69 14.28
C GLY A 44 5.71 18.57 15.14
N PRO A 45 6.78 18.88 15.90
CA PRO A 45 7.56 17.89 16.65
C PRO A 45 6.74 17.15 17.70
N ARG A 46 5.77 17.81 18.37
CA ARG A 46 4.87 17.16 19.33
C ARG A 46 4.00 16.10 18.67
N CYS A 47 3.48 16.37 17.47
CA CYS A 47 2.69 15.41 16.71
C CYS A 47 3.54 14.19 16.32
N ILE A 48 4.73 14.40 15.74
CA ILE A 48 5.62 13.30 15.29
C ILE A 48 6.07 12.43 16.46
N GLN A 49 6.38 13.02 17.62
CA GLN A 49 6.84 12.28 18.80
C GLN A 49 5.78 11.33 19.35
N THR A 50 4.50 11.71 19.33
CA THR A 50 3.41 10.87 19.84
C THR A 50 2.66 10.12 18.75
N CYS A 51 2.97 10.37 17.47
CA CYS A 51 2.28 9.74 16.34
C CYS A 51 2.68 8.27 16.21
N TRP A 52 1.79 7.40 16.66
CA TRP A 52 1.94 5.95 16.51
C TRP A 52 2.04 5.52 15.04
N GLN A 53 1.36 6.22 14.12
CA GLN A 53 1.41 5.90 12.68
C GLN A 53 2.75 6.26 12.00
N TYR A 54 3.59 7.13 12.57
CA TYR A 54 4.96 7.33 12.05
C TYR A 54 5.88 6.14 12.35
N ARG A 55 5.51 5.32 13.35
CA ARG A 55 6.34 4.23 13.86
C ARG A 55 5.97 2.87 13.26
N GLN A 56 4.92 2.80 12.44
CA GLN A 56 4.45 1.55 11.81
C GLN A 56 5.04 1.45 10.40
N PHE A 57 5.71 0.33 10.11
CA PHE A 57 6.19 -0.02 8.77
C PHE A 57 5.00 -0.30 7.83
N PRO A 58 5.11 -0.13 6.50
CA PRO A 58 4.02 -0.43 5.59
C PRO A 58 3.58 -1.88 5.70
N GLN A 59 2.28 -2.12 5.68
CA GLN A 59 1.72 -3.47 5.64
C GLN A 59 2.06 -4.12 4.29
N GLN A 60 2.37 -5.42 4.26
CA GLN A 60 2.51 -6.16 3.01
C GLN A 60 1.16 -6.77 2.61
N TYR A 61 0.72 -6.53 1.37
CA TYR A 61 -0.51 -7.06 0.80
C TYR A 61 -0.20 -7.83 -0.48
N GLU A 62 -0.49 -9.13 -0.48
CA GLU A 62 -0.13 -10.03 -1.58
C GLU A 62 -1.34 -10.77 -2.14
N PRO A 63 -2.13 -10.14 -3.04
CA PRO A 63 -3.26 -10.81 -3.64
C PRO A 63 -2.79 -11.89 -4.62
N VAL A 64 -3.50 -13.01 -4.61
CA VAL A 64 -3.29 -14.10 -5.56
C VAL A 64 -4.28 -13.98 -6.71
N ILE A 65 -3.75 -13.76 -7.92
CA ILE A 65 -4.52 -13.53 -9.15
C ILE A 65 -4.43 -14.77 -10.03
N ASP A 66 -5.58 -15.32 -10.43
CA ASP A 66 -5.64 -16.37 -11.44
C ASP A 66 -5.55 -15.78 -12.86
N GLY A 67 -4.33 -15.43 -13.26
CA GLY A 67 -4.03 -14.85 -14.56
C GLY A 67 -2.55 -14.83 -14.87
N TYR A 68 -2.19 -14.18 -15.98
CA TYR A 68 -0.81 -13.90 -16.37
C TYR A 68 -0.42 -12.47 -15.98
N CYS A 69 0.83 -12.25 -15.58
CA CYS A 69 1.34 -10.90 -15.35
C CYS A 69 1.49 -10.14 -16.67
N SER A 70 1.53 -8.80 -16.59
CA SER A 70 1.69 -7.91 -17.75
C SER A 70 2.91 -8.26 -18.59
N THR A 71 4.03 -8.60 -17.95
CA THR A 71 5.27 -9.02 -18.64
C THR A 71 5.04 -10.26 -19.50
N CYS A 72 4.37 -11.30 -18.98
CA CYS A 72 4.09 -12.52 -19.76
C CYS A 72 3.10 -12.28 -20.90
N ILE A 73 2.13 -11.39 -20.69
CA ILE A 73 1.19 -10.99 -21.74
C ILE A 73 1.94 -10.29 -22.88
N ILE A 74 2.81 -9.32 -22.56
CA ILE A 74 3.60 -8.56 -23.54
C ILE A 74 4.57 -9.48 -24.30
N MET A 75 5.19 -10.43 -23.61
CA MET A 75 6.11 -11.39 -24.22
C MET A 75 5.41 -12.49 -25.03
N GLY A 76 4.07 -12.55 -25.05
CA GLY A 76 3.33 -13.57 -25.78
C GLY A 76 3.36 -14.96 -25.14
N HIS A 77 3.68 -15.06 -23.84
CA HIS A 77 3.65 -16.32 -23.08
C HIS A 77 2.22 -16.68 -22.60
N VAL A 78 1.21 -16.22 -23.33
CA VAL A 78 -0.20 -16.52 -23.09
C VAL A 78 -0.63 -17.52 -24.15
N ASN A 79 -0.82 -18.78 -23.75
CA ASN A 79 -1.48 -19.81 -24.57
C ASN A 79 -2.97 -19.85 -24.22
#